data_AF-A0A935BH54-F1
#
_entry.id   AF-A0A935BH54-F1
#
_cell.length_a   1.000
_cell.length_b   1.000
_cell.length_c   1.000
_cell.angle_alpha   90.00
_cell.angle_beta   90.00
_cell.angle_gamma   90.00
#
_symmetry.space_group_name_H-M   'P 1'
#
loop_
_entity.id
_entity.type
_entity.pdbx_description
1 polymer ?
#
loop_
_entity_poly.entity_id
_entity_poly.type
_entity_poly.pdbx_seq_one_letter_code
_entity_poly.pdbx_strand_id
1 'polypeptide(L)'
;MDIDGDGKPNEINGGCETCHGPGSAHVKAAKGTKSATIVSPDKLAAERASMICGQCHSRPQGNLKNDQPVNAASKMMLPGTSRNTYLTQYTTRPDANPVKDFWADGLHSKSHHQQYTDFIKSSKHRNGSHLVACADCHDPHGKAKFTHQMKADSHSPAACTSCHKDRTDMGKHVMDKTKCNVAPDKITCSNCHDTKTMQTGAGLGKGMVGKDGKNYWLNDITSHLYDVPRKDNKGVKGVEPGKAMPIPYINPCGAACHNTSSL
;
A
#
# COMPACT_ATOMS: atom_id res chain seq x y z
N MET A 1 13.79 14.04 21.78
CA MET A 1 13.12 15.13 22.51
C MET A 1 12.45 14.48 23.70
N ASP A 2 12.58 15.04 24.90
CA ASP A 2 11.88 14.56 26.10
C ASP A 2 10.55 15.32 26.19
N ILE A 3 9.49 14.71 25.67
CA ILE A 3 8.17 15.31 25.48
C ILE A 3 7.34 15.20 26.77
N ASP A 4 7.61 14.21 27.61
CA ASP A 4 6.90 13.93 28.85
C ASP A 4 7.65 14.34 30.13
N GLY A 5 8.87 14.84 30.01
CA GLY A 5 9.63 15.46 31.09
C GLY A 5 10.19 14.45 32.10
N ASP A 6 10.35 13.19 31.71
CA ASP A 6 10.84 12.11 32.58
C ASP A 6 12.38 11.98 32.60
N GLY A 7 13.07 12.85 31.86
CA GLY A 7 14.52 12.87 31.71
C GLY A 7 15.04 11.88 30.64
N LYS A 8 14.15 11.20 29.89
CA LYS A 8 14.53 10.26 28.83
C LYS A 8 14.07 10.77 27.46
N PRO A 9 14.92 10.70 26.43
CA PRO A 9 14.49 11.06 25.09
C PRO A 9 13.41 10.09 24.58
N ASN A 10 12.27 10.62 24.11
CA ASN A 10 11.30 9.84 23.35
C ASN A 10 11.66 9.84 21.86
N GLU A 11 11.28 8.76 21.17
CA GLU A 11 11.25 8.71 19.72
C GLU A 11 10.14 9.63 19.17
N ILE A 12 10.46 10.41 18.13
CA ILE A 12 9.52 11.31 17.47
C ILE A 12 9.02 10.64 16.19
N ASN A 13 7.72 10.76 15.90
CA ASN A 13 7.01 10.14 14.77
C ASN A 13 6.79 8.62 14.95
N GLY A 14 7.47 7.80 14.13
CA GLY A 14 7.38 6.34 14.17
C GLY A 14 8.53 5.74 14.95
N GLY A 15 8.35 5.59 16.27
CA GLY A 15 9.34 4.97 17.15
C GLY A 15 9.16 3.45 17.27
N CYS A 16 10.06 2.81 18.00
CA CYS A 16 10.00 1.37 18.29
C CYS A 16 8.63 0.99 18.86
N GLU A 17 8.14 1.78 19.81
CA GLU A 17 6.91 1.52 20.55
C GLU A 17 5.63 1.66 19.71
N THR A 18 5.68 2.35 18.57
CA THR A 18 4.54 2.44 17.64
C THR A 18 4.19 1.06 17.05
N CYS A 19 5.21 0.22 16.81
CA CYS A 19 5.07 -1.10 16.19
C CYS A 19 5.24 -2.25 17.18
N HIS A 20 5.95 -2.03 18.29
CA HIS A 20 6.26 -3.05 19.30
C HIS A 20 5.51 -2.88 20.62
N GLY A 21 4.83 -1.73 20.81
CA GLY A 21 4.13 -1.38 22.04
C GLY A 21 5.06 -0.79 23.11
N PRO A 22 4.51 -0.35 24.26
CA PRO A 22 5.28 0.28 25.32
C PRO A 22 6.39 -0.64 25.87
N GLY A 23 7.63 -0.14 25.88
CA GLY A 23 8.84 -0.86 26.29
C GLY A 23 9.14 -0.81 27.79
N SER A 24 8.36 -0.07 28.58
CA SER A 24 8.63 0.16 30.01
C SER A 24 8.69 -1.14 30.85
N ALA A 25 7.88 -2.14 30.53
CA ALA A 25 7.96 -3.48 31.14
C ALA A 25 9.16 -4.27 30.60
N HIS A 26 9.45 -4.16 29.30
CA HIS A 26 10.55 -4.87 28.64
C HIS A 26 11.92 -4.49 29.16
N VAL A 27 12.18 -3.20 29.40
CA VAL A 27 13.48 -2.76 29.92
C VAL A 27 13.73 -3.29 31.34
N LYS A 28 12.69 -3.41 32.18
CA LYS A 28 12.75 -3.88 33.56
C LYS A 28 12.74 -5.41 33.69
N ALA A 29 12.23 -6.13 32.71
CA ALA A 29 12.09 -7.58 32.76
C ALA A 29 13.47 -8.29 32.80
N ALA A 30 13.52 -9.41 33.53
CA ALA A 30 14.67 -10.30 33.54
C ALA A 30 14.91 -10.91 32.15
N LYS A 31 16.17 -11.23 31.81
CA LYS A 31 16.56 -11.70 30.46
C LYS A 31 15.70 -12.86 29.95
N GLY A 32 15.32 -13.80 30.81
CA GLY A 32 14.49 -14.95 30.45
C GLY A 32 13.01 -14.63 30.15
N THR A 33 12.49 -13.49 30.59
CA THR A 33 11.07 -13.11 30.43
C THR A 33 10.86 -11.90 29.52
N LYS A 34 11.94 -11.21 29.11
CA LYS A 34 11.90 -10.02 28.24
C LYS A 34 11.09 -10.18 26.95
N SER A 35 11.09 -11.37 26.34
CA SER A 35 10.39 -11.59 25.08
C SER A 35 8.86 -11.62 25.22
N ALA A 36 8.34 -11.89 26.41
CA ALA A 36 6.90 -11.92 26.69
C ALA A 36 6.32 -10.54 27.00
N THR A 37 7.17 -9.52 27.18
CA THR A 37 6.76 -8.17 27.62
C THR A 37 6.75 -7.15 26.48
N ILE A 38 6.98 -7.57 25.24
CA ILE A 38 7.02 -6.70 24.06
C ILE A 38 6.47 -7.44 22.84
N VAL A 39 5.82 -6.74 21.92
CA VAL A 39 5.28 -7.37 20.72
C VAL A 39 6.40 -7.61 19.71
N SER A 40 6.38 -8.80 19.10
CA SER A 40 7.20 -9.11 17.93
C SER A 40 6.25 -9.35 16.74
N PRO A 41 6.23 -8.46 15.73
CA PRO A 41 5.33 -8.60 14.58
C PRO A 41 5.44 -9.96 13.86
N ASP A 42 6.63 -10.53 13.76
CA ASP A 42 6.88 -11.86 13.15
C ASP A 42 6.22 -13.02 13.90
N LYS A 43 5.81 -12.80 15.16
CA LYS A 43 5.07 -13.79 15.96
C LYS A 43 3.55 -13.58 15.93
N LEU A 44 3.08 -12.57 15.21
CA LEU A 44 1.65 -12.32 15.02
C LEU A 44 1.15 -13.07 13.78
N ALA A 45 -0.14 -13.41 13.79
CA ALA A 45 -0.81 -13.79 12.54
C ALA A 45 -0.73 -12.63 11.53
N ALA A 46 -0.62 -12.94 10.24
CA ALA A 46 -0.43 -11.96 9.17
C ALA A 46 -1.44 -10.80 9.22
N GLU A 47 -2.71 -11.08 9.52
CA GLU A 47 -3.75 -10.06 9.69
C GLU A 47 -3.42 -9.04 10.79
N ARG A 48 -2.98 -9.52 11.96
CA ARG A 48 -2.58 -8.66 13.10
C ARG A 48 -1.27 -7.92 12.84
N ALA A 49 -0.32 -8.56 12.15
CA ALA A 49 0.91 -7.90 11.73
C ALA A 49 0.61 -6.75 10.75
N SER A 50 -0.25 -6.98 9.76
CA SER A 50 -0.68 -5.94 8.82
C SER A 50 -1.47 -4.81 9.48
N MET A 51 -2.23 -5.08 10.55
CA MET A 51 -2.94 -4.03 11.29
C MET A 51 -2.02 -3.01 11.94
N ILE A 52 -0.78 -3.37 12.29
CA ILE A 52 0.21 -2.43 12.82
C ILE A 52 0.50 -1.33 11.78
N CYS A 53 0.60 -1.70 10.50
CA CYS A 53 0.75 -0.75 9.40
C CYS A 53 -0.59 -0.08 9.08
N GLY A 54 -1.67 -0.85 9.11
CA GLY A 54 -3.02 -0.41 8.77
C GLY A 54 -3.55 0.74 9.61
N GLN A 55 -3.10 0.90 10.85
CA GLN A 55 -3.49 2.05 11.67
C GLN A 55 -3.09 3.40 11.04
N CYS A 56 -2.03 3.46 10.22
CA CYS A 56 -1.56 4.70 9.58
C CYS A 56 -1.67 4.65 8.06
N HIS A 57 -1.42 3.49 7.44
CA HIS A 57 -1.49 3.29 5.99
C HIS A 57 -2.92 3.00 5.50
N SER A 58 -3.91 3.57 6.17
CA SER A 58 -5.31 3.65 5.74
C SER A 58 -5.84 5.06 6.02
N ARG A 59 -7.14 5.29 5.80
CA ARG A 59 -7.78 6.60 6.08
C ARG A 59 -9.03 6.49 6.96
N PRO A 60 -8.91 5.90 8.15
CA PRO A 60 -10.03 5.86 9.10
C PRO A 60 -10.38 7.28 9.57
N GLN A 61 -11.47 7.44 10.31
CA GLN A 61 -11.56 8.54 11.28
C GLN A 61 -11.53 7.96 12.68
N GLY A 62 -10.72 8.54 13.57
CA GLY A 62 -10.78 8.22 15.00
C GLY A 62 -11.72 9.12 15.79
N ASN A 63 -11.58 9.11 17.11
CA ASN A 63 -12.41 9.91 18.02
C ASN A 63 -12.18 11.43 17.86
N LEU A 64 -11.00 11.84 17.40
CA LEU A 64 -10.68 13.25 17.12
C LEU A 64 -11.30 13.77 15.80
N LYS A 65 -12.11 12.96 15.12
CA LYS A 65 -12.76 13.28 13.83
C LYS A 65 -11.77 13.62 12.69
N ASN A 66 -10.51 13.24 12.85
CA ASN A 66 -9.45 13.32 11.85
C ASN A 66 -8.95 11.90 11.51
N ASP A 67 -7.95 11.81 10.63
CA ASP A 67 -7.43 10.53 10.14
C ASP A 67 -6.55 9.77 11.17
N GLN A 68 -6.43 10.26 12.41
CA GLN A 68 -5.74 9.56 13.48
C GLN A 68 -6.70 8.61 14.21
N PRO A 69 -6.51 7.28 14.15
CA PRO A 69 -7.42 6.32 14.77
C PRO A 69 -7.15 6.16 16.27
N VAL A 70 -7.35 7.23 17.02
CA VAL A 70 -7.34 7.17 18.48
C VAL A 70 -8.72 6.85 19.02
N ASN A 71 -8.75 6.09 20.12
CA ASN A 71 -9.98 5.78 20.85
C ASN A 71 -10.52 7.00 21.64
N ALA A 72 -11.60 6.79 22.40
CA ALA A 72 -12.23 7.82 23.23
C ALA A 72 -11.29 8.43 24.29
N ALA A 73 -10.24 7.71 24.70
CA ALA A 73 -9.22 8.18 25.63
C ALA A 73 -8.00 8.81 24.92
N SER A 74 -8.12 9.12 23.62
CA SER A 74 -7.05 9.67 22.78
C SER A 74 -5.79 8.79 22.73
N LYS A 75 -5.96 7.46 22.81
CA LYS A 75 -4.87 6.49 22.70
C LYS A 75 -4.91 5.77 21.36
N MET A 76 -3.74 5.59 20.75
CA MET A 76 -3.55 4.71 19.59
C MET A 76 -3.74 3.25 19.99
N MET A 77 -3.98 2.42 18.98
CA MET A 77 -4.07 0.97 19.14
C MET A 77 -2.73 0.38 19.57
N LEU A 78 -2.75 -0.59 20.48
CA LEU A 78 -1.55 -1.36 20.81
C LEU A 78 -1.26 -2.41 19.73
N PRO A 79 0.00 -2.64 19.34
CA PRO A 79 0.35 -3.70 18.40
C PRO A 79 -0.15 -5.08 18.85
N GLY A 80 -0.58 -5.90 17.89
CA GLY A 80 -1.21 -7.20 18.16
C GLY A 80 -2.70 -7.17 18.48
N THR A 81 -3.31 -5.98 18.57
CA THR A 81 -4.76 -5.81 18.64
C THR A 81 -5.44 -6.34 17.36
N SER A 82 -6.62 -6.96 17.51
CA SER A 82 -7.38 -7.50 16.38
C SER A 82 -7.97 -6.38 15.51
N ARG A 83 -8.19 -6.65 14.21
CA ARG A 83 -8.86 -5.69 13.33
C ARG A 83 -10.28 -5.36 13.81
N ASN A 84 -11.02 -6.32 14.34
CA ASN A 84 -12.37 -6.08 14.86
C ASN A 84 -12.34 -5.07 16.02
N THR A 85 -11.41 -5.24 16.95
CA THR A 85 -11.21 -4.29 18.06
C THR A 85 -10.82 -2.91 17.56
N TYR A 86 -9.90 -2.83 16.59
CA TYR A 86 -9.52 -1.58 15.95
C TYR A 86 -10.74 -0.84 15.39
N LEU A 87 -11.53 -1.51 14.55
CA LEU A 87 -12.68 -0.89 13.91
C LEU A 87 -13.74 -0.42 14.91
N THR A 88 -14.00 -1.22 15.95
CA THR A 88 -15.08 -0.94 16.90
C THR A 88 -14.69 0.06 17.99
N GLN A 89 -13.40 0.17 18.35
CA GLN A 89 -12.96 0.95 19.51
C GLN A 89 -12.07 2.15 19.14
N TYR A 90 -11.47 2.16 17.96
CA TYR A 90 -10.50 3.19 17.55
C TYR A 90 -10.97 4.00 16.35
N THR A 91 -12.10 3.62 15.73
CA THR A 91 -12.63 4.32 14.55
C THR A 91 -14.08 4.74 14.71
N THR A 92 -14.40 5.93 14.22
CA THR A 92 -15.77 6.42 13.95
C THR A 92 -16.12 6.25 12.47
N ARG A 93 -15.11 6.20 11.59
CA ARG A 93 -15.21 5.74 10.21
C ARG A 93 -14.11 4.69 9.98
N PRO A 94 -14.46 3.47 9.54
CA PRO A 94 -13.51 2.35 9.54
C PRO A 94 -12.39 2.46 8.49
N ASP A 95 -12.60 3.27 7.45
CA ASP A 95 -11.69 3.40 6.32
C ASP A 95 -11.95 4.72 5.57
N ALA A 96 -11.30 4.89 4.43
CA ALA A 96 -11.38 6.07 3.57
C ALA A 96 -12.81 6.44 3.15
N ASN A 97 -13.02 7.73 2.85
CA ASN A 97 -14.33 8.21 2.42
C ASN A 97 -14.68 7.64 1.03
N PRO A 98 -15.79 6.92 0.86
CA PRO A 98 -16.12 6.23 -0.40
C PRO A 98 -16.31 7.16 -1.60
N VAL A 99 -16.62 8.44 -1.36
CA VAL A 99 -16.86 9.44 -2.42
C VAL A 99 -15.60 10.23 -2.75
N LYS A 100 -14.77 10.55 -1.75
CA LYS A 100 -13.62 11.45 -1.91
C LYS A 100 -12.32 10.71 -2.20
N ASP A 101 -12.15 9.54 -1.59
CA ASP A 101 -10.86 8.84 -1.52
C ASP A 101 -10.77 7.61 -2.42
N PHE A 102 -11.80 7.36 -3.23
CA PHE A 102 -11.81 6.29 -4.24
C PHE A 102 -12.09 6.86 -5.62
N TRP A 103 -11.65 6.11 -6.63
CA TRP A 103 -12.06 6.36 -8.01
C TRP A 103 -13.51 5.93 -8.26
N ALA A 104 -14.04 6.30 -9.43
CA ALA A 104 -15.46 6.08 -9.77
C ALA A 104 -15.89 4.61 -9.81
N ASP A 105 -14.95 3.67 -9.80
CA ASP A 105 -15.25 2.24 -9.69
C ASP A 105 -15.50 1.78 -8.24
N GLY A 106 -15.25 2.62 -7.24
CA GLY A 106 -15.44 2.32 -5.82
C GLY A 106 -14.46 1.29 -5.25
N LEU A 107 -13.47 0.86 -6.04
CA LEU A 107 -12.49 -0.16 -5.66
C LEU A 107 -11.12 0.46 -5.42
N HIS A 108 -10.61 1.23 -6.37
CA HIS A 108 -9.25 1.74 -6.36
C HIS A 108 -9.13 2.99 -5.51
N SER A 109 -8.16 2.97 -4.60
CA SER A 109 -7.82 4.14 -3.79
C SER A 109 -7.24 5.27 -4.66
N LYS A 110 -7.50 6.52 -4.23
CA LYS A 110 -7.17 7.75 -4.96
C LYS A 110 -6.30 8.73 -4.15
N SER A 111 -6.45 8.74 -2.83
CA SER A 111 -5.81 9.68 -1.91
C SER A 111 -4.53 9.11 -1.30
N HIS A 112 -3.83 9.94 -0.53
CA HIS A 112 -2.60 9.56 0.16
C HIS A 112 -2.82 8.46 1.21
N HIS A 113 -1.81 7.60 1.39
CA HIS A 113 -1.67 6.54 2.40
C HIS A 113 -2.85 5.56 2.54
N GLN A 114 -3.35 5.01 1.43
CA GLN A 114 -4.39 3.97 1.41
C GLN A 114 -3.85 2.58 1.05
N GLN A 115 -2.57 2.29 1.30
CA GLN A 115 -1.99 0.98 0.96
C GLN A 115 -2.69 -0.17 1.68
N TYR A 116 -3.02 -0.03 2.97
CA TYR A 116 -3.76 -1.04 3.72
C TYR A 116 -5.22 -1.15 3.25
N THR A 117 -5.85 -0.01 2.95
CA THR A 117 -7.22 0.07 2.38
C THR A 117 -7.35 -0.77 1.10
N ASP A 118 -6.34 -0.73 0.23
CA ASP A 118 -6.23 -1.58 -0.95
C ASP A 118 -5.84 -3.02 -0.57
N PHE A 119 -4.81 -3.19 0.25
CA PHE A 119 -4.22 -4.49 0.57
C PHE A 119 -5.25 -5.49 1.10
N ILE A 120 -6.13 -5.07 2.02
CA ILE A 120 -7.13 -5.97 2.61
C ILE A 120 -8.17 -6.48 1.60
N LYS A 121 -8.32 -5.79 0.48
CA LYS A 121 -9.20 -6.18 -0.63
C LYS A 121 -8.47 -7.05 -1.65
N SER A 122 -7.15 -7.12 -1.59
CA SER A 122 -6.36 -7.93 -2.53
C SER A 122 -6.49 -9.43 -2.28
N SER A 123 -6.07 -10.22 -3.27
CA SER A 123 -5.91 -11.68 -3.13
C SER A 123 -4.77 -12.06 -2.18
N LYS A 124 -3.76 -11.20 -2.00
CA LYS A 124 -2.62 -11.47 -1.11
C LYS A 124 -3.02 -11.51 0.37
N HIS A 125 -3.94 -10.63 0.78
CA HIS A 125 -4.51 -10.65 2.12
C HIS A 125 -5.51 -11.78 2.34
N ARG A 126 -6.15 -12.27 1.26
CA ARG A 126 -7.19 -13.31 1.27
C ARG A 126 -6.75 -14.55 0.50
N ASN A 127 -5.56 -15.05 0.82
CA ASN A 127 -4.93 -16.18 0.13
C ASN A 127 -5.09 -17.47 0.95
N GLY A 128 -5.59 -18.54 0.34
CA GLY A 128 -5.75 -19.84 0.99
C GLY A 128 -4.44 -20.61 1.23
N SER A 129 -3.35 -20.25 0.54
CA SER A 129 -2.07 -20.97 0.62
C SER A 129 -1.01 -20.25 1.45
N HIS A 130 -0.99 -18.91 1.42
CA HIS A 130 -0.03 -18.10 2.17
C HIS A 130 -0.58 -16.69 2.38
N LEU A 131 -0.96 -16.37 3.61
CA LEU A 131 -1.39 -15.03 3.99
C LEU A 131 -0.19 -14.11 4.07
N VAL A 132 -0.13 -13.16 3.14
CA VAL A 132 0.94 -12.17 3.06
C VAL A 132 0.65 -11.04 4.06
N ALA A 133 1.71 -10.51 4.67
CA ALA A 133 1.72 -9.30 5.47
C ALA A 133 2.61 -8.23 4.83
N CYS A 134 2.50 -6.98 5.31
CA CYS A 134 3.28 -5.86 4.78
C CYS A 134 4.79 -6.12 4.89
N ALA A 135 5.21 -6.73 5.99
CA ALA A 135 6.59 -7.06 6.27
C ALA A 135 7.16 -8.18 5.37
N ASP A 136 6.36 -8.87 4.56
CA ASP A 136 6.91 -9.83 3.58
C ASP A 136 7.58 -9.11 2.42
N CYS A 137 7.09 -7.92 2.07
CA CYS A 137 7.66 -7.05 1.03
C CYS A 137 8.54 -5.93 1.58
N HIS A 138 8.23 -5.42 2.78
CA HIS A 138 8.90 -4.25 3.38
C HIS A 138 9.78 -4.62 4.58
N ASP A 139 10.91 -3.91 4.75
CA ASP A 139 11.77 -3.95 5.93
C ASP A 139 11.55 -2.71 6.81
N PRO A 140 10.78 -2.83 7.91
CA PRO A 140 10.41 -1.69 8.74
C PRO A 140 11.58 -1.09 9.54
N HIS A 141 12.74 -1.74 9.60
CA HIS A 141 13.89 -1.27 10.38
C HIS A 141 14.87 -0.42 9.56
N GLY A 142 14.47 0.02 8.36
CA GLY A 142 15.23 1.00 7.57
C GLY A 142 16.56 0.48 7.02
N LYS A 143 16.80 -0.84 7.06
CA LYS A 143 18.00 -1.46 6.48
C LYS A 143 17.80 -1.85 5.01
N ALA A 144 16.58 -1.68 4.48
CA ALA A 144 16.28 -1.90 3.08
C ALA A 144 17.11 -0.97 2.17
N LYS A 145 17.71 -1.56 1.15
CA LYS A 145 18.46 -0.85 0.10
C LYS A 145 17.54 -0.03 -0.83
N PHE A 146 16.29 -0.44 -0.96
CA PHE A 146 15.36 0.10 -1.95
C PHE A 146 14.40 1.11 -1.34
N THR A 147 13.90 2.02 -2.18
CA THR A 147 12.95 3.05 -1.77
C THR A 147 11.70 2.44 -1.14
N HIS A 148 11.05 3.22 -0.26
CA HIS A 148 9.85 2.77 0.47
C HIS A 148 10.08 1.49 1.28
N GLN A 149 11.32 1.27 1.73
CA GLN A 149 11.70 0.13 2.58
C GLN A 149 11.48 -1.24 1.91
N MET A 150 11.50 -1.31 0.58
CA MET A 150 11.31 -2.60 -0.11
C MET A 150 12.50 -3.55 0.13
N LYS A 151 12.23 -4.84 0.35
CA LYS A 151 13.26 -5.88 0.50
C LYS A 151 13.93 -6.27 -0.83
N ALA A 152 13.21 -6.08 -1.94
CA ALA A 152 13.68 -6.32 -3.30
C ALA A 152 13.33 -5.11 -4.18
N ASP A 153 14.11 -4.88 -5.24
CA ASP A 153 13.83 -3.79 -6.18
C ASP A 153 12.46 -3.97 -6.82
N SER A 154 11.60 -2.96 -6.75
CA SER A 154 10.27 -2.97 -7.38
C SER A 154 10.32 -2.92 -8.91
N HIS A 155 11.50 -2.61 -9.48
CA HIS A 155 11.77 -2.70 -10.91
C HIS A 155 12.31 -4.07 -11.33
N SER A 156 12.60 -4.95 -10.38
CA SER A 156 13.02 -6.32 -10.65
C SER A 156 11.84 -7.29 -10.51
N PRO A 157 11.75 -8.33 -11.36
CA PRO A 157 10.77 -9.41 -11.17
C PRO A 157 10.89 -10.12 -9.82
N ALA A 158 12.06 -10.07 -9.18
CA ALA A 158 12.36 -10.79 -7.93
C ALA A 158 11.41 -10.46 -6.78
N ALA A 159 10.87 -9.24 -6.72
CA ALA A 159 9.90 -8.85 -5.70
C ALA A 159 8.58 -9.66 -5.78
N CYS A 160 8.27 -10.22 -6.95
CA CYS A 160 7.05 -10.99 -7.19
C CYS A 160 7.34 -12.49 -7.37
N THR A 161 8.42 -12.84 -8.06
CA THR A 161 8.73 -14.23 -8.46
C THR A 161 9.30 -15.09 -7.33
N SER A 162 9.61 -14.51 -6.17
CA SER A 162 9.90 -15.27 -4.94
C SER A 162 8.76 -16.22 -4.58
N CYS A 163 7.51 -15.78 -4.80
CA CYS A 163 6.30 -16.60 -4.66
C CYS A 163 5.74 -17.05 -6.02
N HIS A 164 5.73 -16.18 -7.03
CA HIS A 164 5.19 -16.47 -8.38
C HIS A 164 6.23 -17.14 -9.29
N LYS A 165 6.69 -18.33 -8.89
CA LYS A 165 7.80 -19.05 -9.56
C LYS A 165 7.46 -19.50 -10.99
N ASP A 166 6.17 -19.60 -11.33
CA ASP A 166 5.68 -19.91 -12.67
C ASP A 166 5.64 -18.69 -13.62
N ARG A 167 6.00 -17.50 -13.12
CA ARG A 167 5.94 -16.22 -13.84
C ARG A 167 7.31 -15.54 -13.99
N THR A 168 8.36 -16.33 -14.12
CA THR A 168 9.73 -15.81 -14.29
C THR A 168 10.01 -15.32 -15.72
N ASP A 169 9.35 -15.88 -16.74
CA ASP A 169 9.42 -15.40 -18.12
C ASP A 169 8.39 -14.26 -18.35
N MET A 170 8.87 -13.02 -18.14
CA MET A 170 8.06 -11.81 -18.32
C MET A 170 7.59 -11.61 -19.77
N GLY A 171 8.44 -11.90 -20.76
CA GLY A 171 8.10 -11.72 -22.18
C GLY A 171 6.94 -12.63 -22.58
N LYS A 172 7.02 -13.92 -22.23
CA LYS A 172 5.94 -14.88 -22.44
C LYS A 172 4.67 -14.50 -21.69
N HIS A 173 4.80 -14.05 -20.43
CA HIS A 173 3.66 -13.63 -19.62
C HIS A 173 2.91 -12.44 -20.24
N VAL A 174 3.63 -11.38 -20.60
CA VAL A 174 3.05 -10.19 -21.22
C VAL A 174 2.41 -10.56 -22.55
N MET A 175 3.11 -11.33 -23.40
CA MET A 175 2.55 -11.78 -24.68
C MET A 175 1.26 -12.58 -24.51
N ASP A 176 1.21 -13.51 -23.55
CA ASP A 176 0.00 -14.29 -23.27
C ASP A 176 -1.19 -13.40 -22.88
N LYS A 177 -0.95 -12.44 -21.97
CA LYS A 177 -2.01 -11.64 -21.33
C LYS A 177 -2.45 -10.43 -22.14
N THR A 178 -1.56 -9.78 -22.86
CA THR A 178 -1.86 -8.51 -23.54
C THR A 178 -1.86 -8.63 -25.06
N LYS A 179 -1.30 -9.73 -25.60
CA LYS A 179 -1.00 -9.88 -27.03
C LYS A 179 -0.03 -8.80 -27.55
N CYS A 180 0.71 -8.12 -26.66
CA CYS A 180 1.75 -7.17 -27.04
C CYS A 180 3.16 -7.72 -26.82
N ASN A 181 4.05 -7.52 -27.80
CA ASN A 181 5.46 -7.82 -27.68
C ASN A 181 6.19 -6.60 -27.11
N VAL A 182 6.70 -6.73 -25.87
CA VAL A 182 7.47 -5.69 -25.18
C VAL A 182 8.77 -6.32 -24.71
N ALA A 183 9.87 -5.59 -24.86
CA ALA A 183 11.16 -6.03 -24.35
C ALA A 183 11.08 -6.17 -22.80
N PRO A 184 11.48 -7.30 -22.21
CA PRO A 184 11.33 -7.55 -20.78
C PRO A 184 12.03 -6.53 -19.86
N ASP A 185 13.03 -5.80 -20.35
CA ASP A 185 13.73 -4.74 -19.61
C ASP A 185 12.94 -3.40 -19.56
N LYS A 186 11.88 -3.27 -20.36
CA LYS A 186 11.03 -2.07 -20.44
C LYS A 186 9.74 -2.19 -19.62
N ILE A 187 9.49 -3.34 -19.01
CA ILE A 187 8.27 -3.60 -18.27
C ILE A 187 8.55 -4.39 -16.99
N THR A 188 7.94 -3.95 -15.91
CA THR A 188 8.01 -4.59 -14.59
C THR A 188 6.63 -5.14 -14.23
N CYS A 189 6.57 -6.08 -13.29
CA CYS A 189 5.28 -6.56 -12.77
C CYS A 189 4.45 -5.39 -12.20
N SER A 190 5.12 -4.48 -11.48
CA SER A 190 4.52 -3.31 -10.83
C SER A 190 3.97 -2.27 -11.83
N ASN A 191 4.47 -2.20 -13.07
CA ASN A 191 3.91 -1.31 -14.09
C ASN A 191 2.46 -1.65 -14.47
N CYS A 192 2.05 -2.92 -14.29
CA CYS A 192 0.69 -3.37 -14.58
C CYS A 192 -0.10 -3.69 -13.32
N HIS A 193 0.50 -4.43 -12.38
CA HIS A 193 -0.18 -4.97 -11.22
C HIS A 193 -0.24 -4.00 -10.03
N ASP A 194 0.68 -3.04 -9.95
CA ASP A 194 0.78 -2.09 -8.83
C ASP A 194 0.64 -0.65 -9.34
N THR A 195 -0.33 -0.44 -10.22
CA THR A 195 -0.49 0.85 -10.90
C THR A 195 -0.67 1.97 -9.91
N LYS A 196 -0.03 3.12 -10.19
CA LYS A 196 -0.08 4.28 -9.30
C LYS A 196 -1.40 5.00 -9.41
N THR A 197 -2.43 4.48 -8.74
CA THR A 197 -3.78 5.07 -8.71
C THR A 197 -3.95 6.15 -7.64
N MET A 198 -3.07 6.18 -6.64
CA MET A 198 -3.13 7.08 -5.49
C MET A 198 -2.05 8.16 -5.56
N GLN A 199 -2.30 9.34 -4.98
CA GLN A 199 -1.35 10.45 -5.01
C GLN A 199 -1.00 11.02 -3.61
N THR A 200 0.26 11.41 -3.39
CA THR A 200 0.68 12.21 -2.23
C THR A 200 0.46 13.73 -2.41
N GLY A 201 0.19 14.16 -3.65
CA GLY A 201 0.06 15.57 -4.01
C GLY A 201 -0.04 15.72 -5.53
N ALA A 202 1.00 16.26 -6.16
CA ALA A 202 1.02 16.56 -7.60
C ALA A 202 1.20 15.32 -8.52
N GLY A 203 1.56 14.15 -7.98
CA GLY A 203 1.80 12.93 -8.75
C GLY A 203 3.13 12.92 -9.52
N LEU A 204 3.28 11.98 -10.48
CA LEU A 204 4.49 11.82 -11.31
C LEU A 204 4.41 12.56 -12.67
N GLY A 205 3.31 13.26 -12.93
CA GLY A 205 3.16 14.08 -14.13
C GLY A 205 2.54 13.34 -15.32
N LYS A 206 3.10 13.56 -16.52
CA LYS A 206 2.44 13.25 -17.80
C LYS A 206 2.51 11.77 -18.19
N GLY A 207 1.37 11.17 -18.49
CA GLY A 207 1.23 9.87 -19.12
C GLY A 207 1.06 10.01 -20.64
N MET A 208 0.27 9.11 -21.24
CA MET A 208 -0.06 9.20 -22.67
C MET A 208 -1.03 10.37 -22.96
N VAL A 209 -1.03 10.84 -24.21
CA VAL A 209 -1.92 11.93 -24.66
C VAL A 209 -3.16 11.33 -25.33
N GLY A 210 -4.35 11.88 -25.04
CA GLY A 210 -5.60 11.51 -25.69
C GLY A 210 -5.76 12.13 -27.09
N LYS A 211 -6.80 11.71 -27.82
CA LYS A 211 -7.11 12.26 -29.16
C LYS A 211 -7.37 13.78 -29.18
N ASP A 212 -7.79 14.32 -28.05
CA ASP A 212 -8.09 15.74 -27.83
C ASP A 212 -6.84 16.56 -27.43
N GLY A 213 -5.65 15.94 -27.46
CA GLY A 213 -4.40 16.56 -27.04
C GLY A 213 -4.23 16.69 -25.54
N LYS A 214 -5.22 16.23 -24.73
CA LYS A 214 -5.13 16.31 -23.27
C LYS A 214 -4.33 15.14 -22.71
N ASN A 215 -3.63 15.41 -21.62
CA ASN A 215 -2.76 14.44 -20.98
C ASN A 215 -3.54 13.56 -19.98
N TYR A 216 -3.31 12.24 -20.04
CA TYR A 216 -3.63 11.33 -18.95
C TYR A 216 -2.55 11.45 -17.86
N TRP A 217 -2.92 11.83 -16.64
CA TRP A 217 -1.96 12.03 -15.55
C TRP A 217 -1.61 10.72 -14.84
N LEU A 218 -0.36 10.63 -14.36
CA LEU A 218 0.12 9.53 -13.54
C LEU A 218 0.28 9.99 -12.09
N ASN A 219 -0.15 9.16 -11.14
CA ASN A 219 0.07 9.43 -9.72
C ASN A 219 1.37 8.77 -9.23
N ASP A 220 1.67 8.85 -7.93
CA ASP A 220 2.96 8.50 -7.35
C ASP A 220 2.93 7.33 -6.33
N ILE A 221 1.76 6.97 -5.79
CA ILE A 221 1.62 5.83 -4.87
C ILE A 221 0.95 4.65 -5.60
N THR A 222 1.60 3.50 -5.54
CA THR A 222 1.11 2.23 -6.12
C THR A 222 -0.13 1.72 -5.41
N SER A 223 -1.14 1.29 -6.17
CA SER A 223 -2.22 0.47 -5.64
C SER A 223 -1.66 -0.82 -5.05
N HIS A 224 -2.28 -1.27 -3.96
CA HIS A 224 -1.96 -2.56 -3.32
C HIS A 224 -3.08 -3.58 -3.53
N LEU A 225 -3.88 -3.42 -4.60
CA LEU A 225 -4.88 -4.40 -5.03
C LEU A 225 -4.24 -5.55 -5.83
N TYR A 226 -3.06 -5.32 -6.42
CA TYR A 226 -2.31 -6.26 -7.27
C TYR A 226 -3.05 -6.71 -8.54
N ASP A 227 -4.03 -5.93 -8.99
CA ASP A 227 -4.84 -6.18 -10.18
C ASP A 227 -4.40 -5.34 -11.38
N VAL A 228 -5.07 -5.52 -12.52
CA VAL A 228 -4.75 -4.79 -13.77
C VAL A 228 -6.03 -4.11 -14.26
N PRO A 229 -6.26 -2.83 -13.89
CA PRO A 229 -7.41 -2.08 -14.34
C PRO A 229 -7.41 -1.94 -15.86
N ARG A 230 -8.54 -2.28 -16.48
CA ARG A 230 -8.70 -2.30 -17.93
C ARG A 230 -9.24 -0.97 -18.47
N LYS A 231 -9.09 -0.77 -19.78
CA LYS A 231 -9.55 0.44 -20.48
C LYS A 231 -11.06 0.72 -20.38
N ASP A 232 -11.86 -0.31 -20.11
CA ASP A 232 -13.30 -0.22 -19.93
C ASP A 232 -13.72 0.07 -18.48
N ASN A 233 -12.76 0.24 -17.56
CA ASN A 233 -13.03 0.64 -16.19
C ASN A 233 -13.77 1.99 -16.15
N LYS A 234 -14.75 2.10 -15.24
CA LYS A 234 -15.61 3.29 -15.08
C LYS A 234 -14.85 4.56 -14.71
N GLY A 235 -13.68 4.43 -14.10
CA GLY A 235 -12.77 5.55 -13.81
C GLY A 235 -11.99 6.05 -15.02
N VAL A 236 -12.08 5.39 -16.18
CA VAL A 236 -11.31 5.73 -17.39
C VAL A 236 -12.21 5.91 -18.61
N LYS A 237 -13.07 4.93 -18.91
CA LYS A 237 -13.90 4.93 -20.11
C LYS A 237 -14.84 6.13 -20.13
N GLY A 238 -14.69 7.00 -21.14
CA GLY A 238 -15.49 8.22 -21.26
C GLY A 238 -15.21 9.28 -20.19
N VAL A 239 -14.13 9.14 -19.42
CA VAL A 239 -13.66 10.15 -18.47
C VAL A 239 -12.59 10.99 -19.16
N GLU A 240 -12.72 12.31 -19.04
CA GLU A 240 -11.73 13.27 -19.56
C GLU A 240 -10.30 12.89 -19.12
N PRO A 241 -9.29 12.91 -20.00
CA PRO A 241 -7.93 12.45 -19.69
C PRO A 241 -7.33 13.05 -18.40
N GLY A 242 -7.60 14.34 -18.17
CA GLY A 242 -7.14 15.05 -16.97
C GLY A 242 -7.78 14.61 -15.64
N LYS A 243 -8.85 13.82 -15.70
CA LYS A 243 -9.64 13.34 -14.55
C LYS A 243 -9.74 11.83 -14.49
N ALA A 244 -9.22 11.11 -15.49
CA ALA A 244 -9.27 9.67 -15.55
C ALA A 244 -8.36 9.05 -14.49
N MET A 245 -8.77 7.90 -13.97
CA MET A 245 -7.95 7.07 -13.10
C MET A 245 -6.68 6.62 -13.84
N PRO A 246 -5.48 6.75 -13.24
CA PRO A 246 -4.28 6.15 -13.80
C PRO A 246 -4.42 4.63 -13.92
N ILE A 247 -4.20 4.08 -15.11
CA ILE A 247 -4.24 2.63 -15.38
C ILE A 247 -3.04 2.21 -16.23
N PRO A 248 -2.66 0.92 -16.26
CA PRO A 248 -1.54 0.44 -17.09
C PRO A 248 -1.65 0.84 -18.57
N TYR A 249 -2.87 0.89 -19.09
CA TYR A 249 -3.13 1.17 -20.50
C TYR A 249 -2.69 2.58 -20.93
N ILE A 250 -2.60 3.54 -19.99
CA ILE A 250 -2.20 4.93 -20.26
C ILE A 250 -0.77 5.24 -19.80
N ASN A 251 -0.01 4.22 -19.38
CA ASN A 251 1.39 4.36 -19.00
C ASN A 251 2.30 4.46 -20.24
N PRO A 252 3.17 5.47 -20.33
CA PRO A 252 4.14 5.61 -21.41
C PRO A 252 5.33 4.67 -21.17
N CYS A 253 5.21 3.40 -21.54
CA CYS A 253 6.28 2.41 -21.45
C CYS A 253 7.13 2.31 -22.73
N GLY A 254 6.94 3.24 -23.68
CA GLY A 254 7.66 3.26 -24.96
C GLY A 254 7.25 2.17 -25.96
N ALA A 255 6.37 1.25 -25.57
CA ALA A 255 5.81 0.23 -26.44
C ALA A 255 4.52 0.73 -27.10
N ALA A 256 4.37 0.53 -28.42
CA ALA A 256 3.17 0.87 -29.19
C ALA A 256 1.98 -0.09 -28.92
N CYS A 257 1.87 -0.65 -27.71
CA CYS A 257 0.82 -1.61 -27.35
C CYS A 257 -0.56 -0.96 -27.18
N HIS A 258 -0.57 0.29 -26.73
CA HIS A 258 -1.78 0.96 -26.30
C HIS A 258 -2.04 2.16 -27.19
N ASN A 259 -3.29 2.29 -27.61
CA ASN A 259 -3.77 3.44 -28.33
C ASN A 259 -4.86 4.12 -27.49
N THR A 260 -4.54 5.33 -27.02
CA THR A 260 -5.41 6.16 -26.19
C THR A 260 -6.39 7.00 -27.00
N SER A 261 -6.28 7.03 -28.33
CA SER A 261 -7.16 7.81 -29.20
C SER A 261 -8.61 7.32 -29.21
N SER A 262 -8.87 6.09 -28.76
CA SER A 262 -10.20 5.48 -28.71
C SER A 262 -10.74 5.23 -27.29
N LEU A 263 -10.11 5.82 -26.26
CA LEU A 263 -10.56 5.74 -24.87
C LEU A 263 -11.72 6.70 -24.57
#